data_AF-A0A6A3VTI4-F1
#
_entry.id   AF-A0A6A3VTI4-F1
#
_cell.length_a   1.000
_cell.length_b   1.000
_cell.length_c   1.000
_cell.angle_alpha   90.00
_cell.angle_beta   90.00
_cell.angle_gamma   90.00
#
_symmetry.space_group_name_H-M   'P 1'
#
loop_
_entity.id
_entity.type
_entity.pdbx_description
1 polymer ?
#
loop_
_entity_poly.entity_id
_entity_poly.type
_entity_poly.pdbx_seq_one_letter_code
_entity_poly.pdbx_strand_id
1 'polypeptide(L)'
;MDITRIFASASGLTLNEAKTLVIALNPASISGMGLLPVPLKLQAVDKLARYLGLQVGSVPDPNYTWQVARTQLVARLALATRKTLTVDQRSIIAMAIVIPKLLFIGRHQWPTTDTIKVFQTMIKNFVWHGRFTNGVVGGRAWLNNNVAMLPRHQGGLAIPDLKVELLALAAVTVNVWAVEADPDTQIVGDILIDQRADLEAMQAYVTPRHTPPTRHSTRVTSSAWTTGLKICNTHGGVTPSAHKAAMVVALFCTTHFRGSIVTKWYGRRLVLNTEALKGPLSRSYVAAESALHGTFCPEWLPYMALAELTLYAETGAIVHVSKKLRTLCRVGPLVKDIMHWKWLANGGMIVTVLPTKVTKTILRQTEHFLLLLLLNFPQLLQPGDHSGQIRYTTTTPDSASLPLGVGPGRQLIMGSTVPVAAFS
;
A
#
# COMPACT_ATOMS: atom_id res chain seq x y z
N MET A 1 -37.24 -9.17 -29.98
CA MET A 1 -36.36 -8.46 -30.92
C MET A 1 -34.92 -8.69 -30.47
N ASP A 2 -34.07 -9.09 -31.40
CA ASP A 2 -32.66 -9.42 -31.15
C ASP A 2 -31.90 -8.15 -30.71
N ILE A 3 -31.33 -8.15 -29.51
CA ILE A 3 -30.65 -6.98 -28.91
C ILE A 3 -29.56 -6.41 -29.83
N THR A 4 -28.97 -7.29 -30.65
CA THR A 4 -27.96 -6.93 -31.65
C THR A 4 -28.54 -6.15 -32.83
N ARG A 5 -29.76 -6.47 -33.26
CA ARG A 5 -30.50 -5.70 -34.27
C ARG A 5 -30.93 -4.34 -33.74
N ILE A 6 -31.36 -4.26 -32.48
CA ILE A 6 -31.68 -2.98 -31.83
C ILE A 6 -30.42 -2.11 -31.77
N PHE A 7 -29.30 -2.63 -31.27
CA PHE A 7 -28.02 -1.92 -31.26
C PHE A 7 -27.60 -1.46 -32.65
N ALA A 8 -27.69 -2.34 -33.67
CA ALA A 8 -27.32 -1.98 -35.03
C ALA A 8 -28.22 -0.89 -35.61
N SER A 9 -29.53 -0.96 -35.36
CA SER A 9 -30.47 0.08 -35.81
C SER A 9 -30.26 1.43 -35.12
N ALA A 10 -29.86 1.42 -33.85
CA ALA A 10 -29.65 2.64 -33.08
C ALA A 10 -28.27 3.29 -33.32
N SER A 11 -27.23 2.49 -33.54
CA SER A 11 -25.84 2.96 -33.64
C SER A 11 -25.30 3.02 -35.07
N GLY A 12 -25.92 2.31 -36.02
CA GLY A 12 -25.36 2.07 -37.35
C GLY A 12 -24.16 1.10 -37.38
N LEU A 13 -23.80 0.48 -36.25
CA LEU A 13 -22.67 -0.44 -36.13
C LEU A 13 -23.12 -1.90 -36.09
N THR A 14 -22.33 -2.80 -36.67
CA THR A 14 -22.55 -4.25 -36.61
C THR A 14 -21.51 -4.94 -35.72
N LEU A 15 -21.94 -5.97 -35.00
CA LEU A 15 -21.04 -6.80 -34.19
C LEU A 15 -20.25 -7.76 -35.08
N ASN A 16 -18.95 -7.88 -34.84
CA ASN A 16 -18.14 -8.89 -35.51
C ASN A 16 -18.26 -10.23 -34.79
N GLU A 17 -19.07 -11.14 -35.34
CA GLU A 17 -19.36 -12.44 -34.73
C GLU A 17 -18.12 -13.29 -34.44
N ALA A 18 -17.06 -13.15 -35.22
CA ALA A 18 -15.81 -13.89 -35.03
C ALA A 18 -14.95 -13.35 -33.86
N LYS A 19 -15.21 -12.12 -33.42
CA LYS A 19 -14.51 -11.47 -32.29
C LYS A 19 -15.38 -11.33 -31.05
N THR A 20 -16.69 -11.48 -31.19
CA THR A 20 -17.66 -11.39 -30.09
C THR A 20 -17.80 -12.72 -29.38
N LEU A 21 -17.60 -12.71 -28.07
CA LEU A 21 -17.77 -13.87 -27.19
C LEU A 21 -18.26 -13.41 -25.83
N VAL A 22 -18.95 -14.30 -25.13
CA VAL A 22 -19.42 -14.10 -23.77
C VAL A 22 -18.56 -14.93 -22.83
N ILE A 23 -18.05 -14.31 -21.77
CA ILE A 23 -17.27 -15.00 -20.73
C ILE A 23 -18.11 -15.03 -19.46
N ALA A 24 -18.32 -16.22 -18.90
CA ALA A 24 -18.95 -16.33 -17.60
C ALA A 24 -17.91 -16.03 -16.51
N LEU A 25 -18.18 -15.02 -15.68
CA LEU A 25 -17.31 -14.66 -14.54
C LEU A 25 -17.42 -15.67 -13.39
N ASN A 26 -18.57 -16.34 -13.27
CA ASN A 26 -18.76 -17.47 -12.37
C ASN A 26 -18.87 -18.77 -13.19
N PRO A 27 -17.85 -19.65 -13.18
CA PRO A 27 -17.90 -20.92 -13.92
C PRO A 27 -19.08 -21.81 -13.52
N ALA A 28 -19.53 -21.75 -12.27
CA ALA A 28 -20.61 -22.61 -11.77
C ALA A 28 -21.98 -22.26 -12.37
N SER A 29 -22.17 -21.03 -12.86
CA SER A 29 -23.45 -20.61 -13.46
C SER A 29 -23.60 -21.05 -14.92
N ILE A 30 -22.54 -21.57 -15.55
CA ILE A 30 -22.55 -22.00 -16.94
C ILE A 30 -23.52 -23.16 -17.17
N SER A 31 -23.56 -24.14 -16.26
CA SER A 31 -24.41 -25.32 -16.37
C SER A 31 -25.91 -25.00 -16.35
N GLY A 32 -26.30 -23.85 -15.78
CA GLY A 32 -27.69 -23.38 -15.73
C GLY A 32 -28.00 -22.30 -16.77
N MET A 33 -27.03 -21.90 -17.59
CA MET A 33 -27.21 -20.84 -18.58
C MET A 33 -27.90 -21.41 -19.82
N GLY A 34 -29.02 -20.81 -20.22
CA GLY A 34 -29.71 -21.15 -21.46
C GLY A 34 -28.93 -20.75 -22.72
N LEU A 35 -29.48 -21.06 -23.90
CA LEU A 35 -28.91 -20.64 -25.18
C LEU A 35 -28.86 -19.11 -25.27
N LEU A 36 -27.68 -18.58 -25.57
CA LEU A 36 -27.52 -17.15 -25.84
C LEU A 36 -28.12 -16.79 -27.21
N PRO A 37 -28.66 -15.56 -27.36
CA PRO A 37 -29.15 -15.09 -28.65
C PRO A 37 -28.00 -15.00 -29.66
N VAL A 38 -28.25 -15.40 -30.90
CA VAL A 38 -27.30 -15.24 -32.01
C VAL A 38 -26.95 -13.75 -32.17
N PRO A 39 -25.68 -13.37 -32.37
CA PRO A 39 -24.50 -14.19 -32.62
C PRO A 39 -23.62 -14.44 -31.37
N LEU A 40 -24.14 -14.20 -30.17
CA LEU A 40 -23.37 -14.35 -28.94
C LEU A 40 -23.05 -15.82 -28.66
N LYS A 41 -21.76 -16.12 -28.45
CA LYS A 41 -21.28 -17.46 -28.13
C LYS A 41 -20.61 -17.44 -26.77
N LEU A 42 -21.04 -18.35 -25.89
CA LEU A 42 -20.39 -18.56 -24.61
C LEU A 42 -19.02 -19.22 -24.86
N GLN A 43 -17.98 -18.65 -24.26
CA GLN A 43 -16.66 -19.25 -24.25
C GLN A 43 -16.66 -20.50 -23.37
N ALA A 44 -16.03 -21.58 -23.84
CA ALA A 44 -15.83 -22.78 -23.03
C ALA A 44 -14.98 -22.47 -21.78
N VAL A 45 -15.29 -23.13 -20.66
CA VAL A 45 -14.75 -22.81 -19.32
C VAL A 45 -13.22 -22.86 -19.27
N ASP A 46 -12.62 -23.78 -20.03
CA ASP A 46 -11.20 -24.06 -20.13
C ASP A 46 -10.48 -23.20 -21.18
N LYS A 47 -11.20 -22.33 -21.89
CA LYS A 47 -10.64 -21.48 -22.94
C LYS A 47 -10.37 -20.08 -22.45
N LEU A 48 -9.30 -19.51 -23.01
CA LEU A 48 -8.91 -18.13 -22.81
C LEU A 48 -9.08 -17.35 -24.12
N ALA A 49 -9.48 -16.10 -23.98
CA ALA A 49 -9.61 -15.13 -25.04
C ALA A 49 -8.68 -13.94 -24.77
N ARG A 50 -8.34 -13.21 -25.83
CA ARG A 50 -7.51 -12.03 -25.71
C ARG A 50 -8.39 -10.80 -25.44
N TYR A 51 -8.24 -10.19 -24.28
CA TYR A 51 -8.82 -8.89 -23.96
C TYR A 51 -7.71 -7.90 -23.62
N LEU A 52 -7.60 -6.79 -24.38
CA LEU A 52 -6.57 -5.77 -24.24
C LEU A 52 -5.12 -6.31 -24.14
N GLY A 53 -4.86 -7.48 -24.73
CA GLY A 53 -3.53 -8.12 -24.71
C GLY A 53 -3.27 -9.08 -23.54
N LEU A 54 -4.27 -9.32 -22.69
CA LEU A 54 -4.27 -10.32 -21.62
C LEU A 54 -5.10 -11.53 -22.01
N GLN A 55 -4.81 -12.67 -21.38
CA GLN A 55 -5.59 -13.88 -21.54
C GLN A 55 -6.64 -13.91 -20.44
N VAL A 56 -7.90 -13.86 -20.82
CA VAL A 56 -9.06 -13.84 -19.92
C VAL A 56 -9.99 -14.99 -20.26
N GLY A 57 -10.64 -15.55 -19.25
CA GLY A 57 -11.62 -16.62 -19.39
C GLY A 57 -12.28 -16.88 -18.06
N SER A 58 -13.21 -17.84 -18.04
CA SER A 58 -13.93 -18.21 -16.82
C SER A 58 -13.01 -18.75 -15.73
N VAL A 59 -11.94 -19.44 -16.11
CA VAL A 59 -10.86 -19.85 -15.21
C VAL A 59 -9.56 -19.14 -15.63
N PRO A 60 -8.95 -18.32 -14.77
CA PRO A 60 -7.70 -17.63 -15.12
C PRO A 60 -6.52 -18.61 -15.18
N ASP A 61 -5.63 -18.45 -16.15
CA ASP A 61 -4.33 -19.14 -16.20
C ASP A 61 -3.18 -18.13 -16.16
N PRO A 62 -2.61 -17.91 -14.96
CA PRO A 62 -1.54 -16.95 -14.85
C PRO A 62 -0.27 -17.34 -15.61
N ASN A 63 0.07 -18.61 -15.62
CA ASN A 63 1.30 -19.08 -16.24
C ASN A 63 1.26 -18.88 -17.76
N TYR A 64 0.12 -19.19 -18.37
CA TYR A 64 -0.07 -19.01 -19.80
C TYR A 64 0.03 -17.54 -20.22
N THR A 65 -0.57 -16.59 -19.48
CA THR A 65 -0.44 -15.15 -19.79
C THR A 65 1.02 -14.69 -19.78
N TRP A 66 1.81 -15.12 -18.78
CA TRP A 66 3.24 -14.79 -18.72
C TRP A 66 4.03 -15.46 -19.84
N GLN A 67 3.66 -16.68 -20.24
CA GLN A 67 4.25 -17.36 -21.40
C GLN A 67 3.95 -16.63 -22.71
N VAL A 68 2.72 -16.16 -22.93
CA VAL A 68 2.36 -15.35 -24.09
C VAL A 68 3.16 -14.04 -24.11
N ALA A 69 3.33 -13.38 -22.96
CA ALA A 69 4.15 -12.19 -22.85
C ALA A 69 5.62 -12.46 -23.22
N ARG A 70 6.17 -13.60 -22.78
CA ARG A 70 7.50 -14.07 -23.20
C ARG A 70 7.59 -14.22 -24.72
N THR A 71 6.65 -14.93 -25.34
CA THR A 71 6.64 -15.15 -26.80
C THR A 71 6.58 -13.83 -27.56
N GLN A 72 5.74 -12.89 -27.12
CA GLN A 72 5.64 -11.56 -27.73
C GLN A 72 6.94 -10.77 -27.61
N LEU A 73 7.62 -10.83 -26.47
CA LEU A 73 8.90 -10.16 -26.26
C LEU A 73 10.01 -10.77 -27.11
N VAL A 74 10.06 -12.11 -27.21
CA VAL A 74 11.01 -12.80 -28.11
C VAL A 74 10.81 -12.36 -29.56
N ALA A 75 9.56 -12.32 -30.03
CA ALA A 75 9.25 -11.87 -31.38
C ALA A 75 9.64 -10.39 -31.58
N ARG A 76 9.29 -9.51 -30.63
CA ARG A 76 9.58 -8.07 -30.71
C ARG A 76 11.08 -7.76 -30.66
N LEU A 77 11.86 -8.54 -29.91
CA LEU A 77 13.30 -8.37 -29.78
C LEU A 77 14.11 -9.14 -30.84
N ALA A 78 13.47 -9.87 -31.76
CA ALA A 78 14.16 -10.68 -32.75
C ALA A 78 15.14 -9.85 -33.61
N LEU A 79 14.73 -8.64 -34.03
CA LEU A 79 15.60 -7.74 -34.79
C LEU A 79 16.71 -7.13 -33.93
N ALA A 80 16.41 -6.73 -32.69
CA ALA A 80 17.40 -6.22 -31.75
C ALA A 80 18.46 -7.27 -31.38
N THR A 81 18.08 -8.55 -31.34
CA THR A 81 18.96 -9.71 -31.10
C THR A 81 19.93 -9.93 -32.25
N ARG A 82 19.56 -9.56 -33.48
CA ARG A 82 20.38 -9.75 -34.69
C ARG A 82 21.32 -8.57 -34.98
N LYS A 83 21.02 -7.37 -34.47
CA LYS A 83 21.86 -6.18 -34.65
C LYS A 83 23.04 -6.17 -33.66
N THR A 84 24.18 -5.66 -34.11
CA THR A 84 25.37 -5.43 -33.27
C THR A 84 25.16 -4.22 -32.37
N LEU A 85 24.40 -4.40 -31.30
CA LEU A 85 24.17 -3.39 -30.28
C LEU A 85 25.24 -3.46 -29.20
N THR A 86 25.55 -2.33 -28.56
CA THR A 86 26.38 -2.32 -27.35
C THR A 86 25.57 -2.79 -26.14
N VAL A 87 26.25 -3.14 -25.04
CA VAL A 87 25.58 -3.49 -23.77
C VAL A 87 24.71 -2.32 -23.29
N ASP A 88 25.21 -1.09 -23.39
CA ASP A 88 24.47 0.10 -23.00
C ASP A 88 23.19 0.28 -23.84
N GLN A 89 23.26 0.19 -25.17
CA GLN A 89 22.09 0.26 -26.05
C GLN A 89 21.05 -0.82 -25.72
N ARG A 90 21.48 -2.05 -25.43
CA ARG A 90 20.57 -3.13 -25.06
C ARG A 90 19.91 -2.90 -23.70
N SER A 91 20.60 -2.28 -22.75
CA SER A 91 19.99 -1.90 -21.47
C SER A 91 18.88 -0.85 -21.65
N ILE A 92 19.07 0.12 -22.56
CA ILE A 92 18.05 1.11 -22.92
C ILE A 92 16.83 0.40 -23.55
N ILE A 93 17.06 -0.53 -24.48
CA ILE A 93 15.97 -1.32 -25.09
C ILE A 93 15.23 -2.15 -24.04
N ALA A 94 15.94 -2.77 -23.09
CA ALA A 94 15.30 -3.52 -22.02
C ALA A 94 14.40 -2.63 -21.15
N MET A 95 14.88 -1.43 -20.79
CA MET A 95 14.08 -0.43 -20.05
C MET A 95 12.89 0.08 -20.86
N ALA A 96 13.04 0.31 -22.16
CA ALA A 96 12.00 0.93 -22.99
C ALA A 96 10.96 -0.07 -23.54
N ILE A 97 11.31 -1.35 -23.69
CA ILE A 97 10.46 -2.35 -24.35
C ILE A 97 10.08 -3.48 -23.39
N VAL A 98 11.05 -4.05 -22.68
CA VAL A 98 10.82 -5.25 -21.86
C VAL A 98 10.07 -4.86 -20.60
N ILE A 99 10.59 -3.91 -19.82
CA ILE A 99 9.98 -3.51 -18.55
C ILE A 99 8.53 -3.04 -18.71
N PRO A 100 8.17 -2.13 -19.63
CA PRO A 100 6.78 -1.67 -19.76
C PRO A 100 5.83 -2.81 -20.11
N LYS A 101 6.25 -3.76 -20.96
CA LYS A 101 5.43 -4.93 -21.28
C LYS A 101 5.21 -5.82 -20.05
N LEU A 102 6.26 -6.08 -19.27
CA LEU A 102 6.15 -6.93 -18.08
C LEU A 102 5.37 -6.24 -16.96
N LEU A 103 5.53 -4.93 -16.77
CA LEU A 103 4.74 -4.15 -15.82
C LEU A 103 3.26 -4.10 -16.24
N PHE A 104 2.95 -3.94 -17.53
CA PHE A 104 1.59 -4.00 -18.06
C PHE A 104 0.89 -5.34 -17.76
N ILE A 105 1.62 -6.46 -17.81
CA ILE A 105 1.07 -7.76 -17.42
C ILE A 105 0.97 -7.84 -15.90
N GLY A 106 2.03 -7.46 -15.18
CA GLY A 106 2.11 -7.51 -13.72
C GLY A 106 0.99 -6.75 -13.03
N ARG A 107 0.58 -5.58 -13.55
CA ARG A 107 -0.55 -4.81 -13.02
C ARG A 107 -1.90 -5.53 -13.06
N HIS A 108 -2.09 -6.53 -13.93
CA HIS A 108 -3.37 -7.25 -14.06
C HIS A 108 -3.24 -8.71 -13.62
N GLN A 109 -2.02 -9.23 -13.60
CA GLN A 109 -1.76 -10.59 -13.22
C GLN A 109 -0.39 -10.69 -12.55
N TRP A 110 -0.40 -10.66 -11.23
CA TRP A 110 0.82 -10.55 -10.44
C TRP A 110 1.77 -11.74 -10.66
N PRO A 111 3.08 -11.53 -10.83
CA PRO A 111 4.01 -12.63 -11.09
C PRO A 111 4.39 -13.38 -9.81
N THR A 112 4.69 -14.67 -9.96
CA THR A 112 5.37 -15.45 -8.91
C THR A 112 6.84 -15.07 -8.83
N THR A 113 7.49 -15.44 -7.72
CA THR A 113 8.93 -15.21 -7.54
C THR A 113 9.76 -15.90 -8.63
N ASP A 114 9.33 -17.08 -9.11
CA ASP A 114 10.06 -17.80 -10.15
C ASP A 114 9.88 -17.17 -11.53
N THR A 115 8.68 -16.66 -11.84
CA THR A 115 8.45 -15.84 -13.03
C THR A 115 9.38 -14.62 -13.04
N ILE A 116 9.52 -13.93 -11.90
CA ILE A 116 10.44 -12.79 -11.78
C ILE A 116 11.88 -13.22 -12.05
N LYS A 117 12.35 -14.33 -11.46
CA LYS A 117 13.72 -14.85 -11.69
C LYS A 117 13.97 -15.20 -13.16
N VAL A 118 13.01 -15.85 -13.81
CA VAL A 118 13.10 -16.23 -15.22
C VAL A 118 13.25 -14.99 -16.08
N PHE A 119 12.35 -14.02 -15.96
CA PHE A 119 12.43 -12.79 -16.76
C PHE A 119 13.66 -11.94 -16.42
N GLN A 120 14.08 -11.87 -15.15
CA GLN A 120 15.31 -11.18 -14.78
C GLN A 120 16.54 -11.82 -15.44
N THR A 121 16.57 -13.16 -15.54
CA THR A 121 17.61 -13.89 -16.26
C THR A 121 17.58 -13.57 -17.74
N MET A 122 16.39 -13.55 -18.36
CA MET A 122 16.22 -13.17 -19.77
C MET A 122 16.67 -11.73 -20.06
N ILE A 123 16.35 -10.79 -19.17
CA ILE A 123 16.79 -9.39 -19.25
C ILE A 123 18.33 -9.33 -19.21
N LYS A 124 18.95 -10.00 -18.23
CA LYS A 124 20.42 -10.04 -18.12
C LYS A 124 21.07 -10.67 -19.35
N ASN A 125 20.53 -11.78 -19.83
CA ASN A 125 21.05 -12.46 -21.03
C ASN A 125 20.92 -11.58 -22.29
N PHE A 126 19.83 -10.82 -22.41
CA PHE A 126 19.69 -9.88 -23.51
C PHE A 126 20.68 -8.74 -23.40
N VAL A 127 20.83 -8.12 -22.24
CA VAL A 127 21.76 -6.98 -22.07
C VAL A 127 23.21 -7.41 -22.28
N TRP A 128 23.64 -8.52 -21.70
CA TRP A 128 25.03 -8.98 -21.80
C TRP A 128 25.36 -9.64 -23.13
N HIS A 129 24.47 -10.50 -23.64
CA HIS A 129 24.77 -11.40 -24.75
C HIS A 129 23.90 -11.19 -25.99
N GLY A 130 23.02 -10.20 -25.97
CA GLY A 130 22.10 -9.92 -27.07
C GLY A 130 20.98 -10.95 -27.23
N ARG A 131 20.85 -11.94 -26.34
CA ARG A 131 19.87 -13.03 -26.46
C ARG A 131 18.81 -12.99 -25.36
N PHE A 132 17.55 -12.78 -25.74
CA PHE A 132 16.43 -12.79 -24.79
C PHE A 132 15.94 -14.23 -24.52
N THR A 133 16.68 -14.98 -23.70
CA THR A 133 16.41 -16.38 -23.35
C THR A 133 16.74 -16.67 -21.89
N ASN A 134 16.10 -17.69 -21.29
CA ASN A 134 16.39 -18.16 -19.94
C ASN A 134 17.44 -19.28 -19.91
N GLY A 135 17.90 -19.76 -21.08
CA GLY A 135 18.94 -20.76 -21.18
C GLY A 135 20.34 -20.22 -20.87
N VAL A 136 21.30 -21.13 -20.75
CA VAL A 136 22.72 -20.79 -20.61
C VAL A 136 23.20 -20.12 -21.89
N VAL A 137 23.83 -18.96 -21.77
CA VAL A 137 24.43 -18.22 -22.88
C VAL A 137 25.93 -18.11 -22.65
N GLY A 138 26.73 -18.34 -23.70
CA GLY A 138 28.18 -18.22 -23.62
C GLY A 138 28.63 -16.77 -23.44
N GLY A 139 29.75 -16.58 -22.72
CA GLY A 139 30.33 -15.29 -22.38
C GLY A 139 30.15 -14.90 -20.91
N ARG A 140 30.89 -13.89 -20.45
CA ARG A 140 30.86 -13.43 -19.06
C ARG A 140 30.42 -11.97 -18.98
N ALA A 141 29.50 -11.67 -18.07
CA ALA A 141 29.25 -10.30 -17.64
C ALA A 141 30.54 -9.73 -17.00
N TRP A 142 31.06 -8.63 -17.54
CA TRP A 142 32.34 -8.07 -17.10
C TRP A 142 32.19 -7.04 -15.96
N LEU A 143 30.95 -6.65 -15.63
CA LEU A 143 30.62 -5.84 -14.44
C LEU A 143 29.86 -6.66 -13.41
N ASN A 144 30.09 -6.32 -12.14
CA ASN A 144 29.26 -6.82 -11.04
C ASN A 144 27.81 -6.34 -11.22
N ASN A 145 26.83 -7.21 -10.95
CA ASN A 145 25.41 -6.88 -11.03
C ASN A 145 25.04 -5.60 -10.27
N ASN A 146 25.57 -5.42 -9.05
CA ASN A 146 25.26 -4.25 -8.23
C ASN A 146 25.70 -2.95 -8.91
N VAL A 147 26.86 -2.96 -9.57
CA VAL A 147 27.40 -1.80 -10.31
C VAL A 147 26.64 -1.60 -11.62
N ALA A 148 26.35 -2.69 -12.34
CA ALA A 148 25.65 -2.61 -13.62
C ALA A 148 24.21 -2.04 -13.50
N MET A 149 23.56 -2.28 -12.36
CA MET A 149 22.22 -1.76 -12.06
C MET A 149 22.20 -0.30 -11.60
N LEU A 150 23.35 0.28 -11.21
CA LEU A 150 23.40 1.69 -10.82
C LEU A 150 22.99 2.61 -11.97
N PRO A 151 22.42 3.79 -11.66
CA PRO A 151 22.19 4.81 -12.66
C PRO A 151 23.46 5.17 -13.43
N ARG A 152 23.30 5.56 -14.70
CA ARG A 152 24.43 5.96 -15.58
C ARG A 152 25.29 7.07 -14.99
N HIS A 153 24.65 8.06 -14.36
CA HIS A 153 25.36 9.18 -13.72
C HIS A 153 26.19 8.76 -12.48
N GLN A 154 26.02 7.53 -11.98
CA GLN A 154 26.81 6.93 -10.90
C GLN A 154 27.81 5.90 -11.42
N GLY A 155 28.07 5.87 -12.73
CA GLY A 155 29.02 4.93 -13.37
C GLY A 155 28.44 3.54 -13.65
N GLY A 156 27.12 3.34 -13.51
CA GLY A 156 26.46 2.10 -13.87
C GLY A 156 25.94 2.05 -15.32
N LEU A 157 25.27 0.96 -15.67
CA LEU A 157 24.63 0.76 -16.98
C LEU A 157 23.11 0.92 -16.92
N ALA A 158 22.54 1.18 -15.73
CA ALA A 158 21.11 1.18 -15.45
C ALA A 158 20.40 -0.08 -16.00
N ILE A 159 20.99 -1.25 -15.80
CA ILE A 159 20.35 -2.52 -16.17
C ILE A 159 19.06 -2.68 -15.34
N PRO A 160 17.90 -2.93 -15.98
CA PRO A 160 16.65 -3.09 -15.27
C PRO A 160 16.65 -4.20 -14.23
N ASP A 161 16.04 -3.91 -13.08
CA ASP A 161 15.63 -4.91 -12.09
C ASP A 161 14.12 -5.05 -12.07
N LEU A 162 13.60 -6.13 -12.66
CA LEU A 162 12.17 -6.40 -12.72
C LEU A 162 11.53 -6.44 -11.33
N LYS A 163 12.24 -6.94 -10.31
CA LYS A 163 11.71 -6.98 -8.96
C LYS A 163 11.51 -5.57 -8.43
N VAL A 164 12.50 -4.69 -8.59
CA VAL A 164 12.42 -3.29 -8.13
C VAL A 164 11.32 -2.54 -8.87
N GLU A 165 11.22 -2.71 -10.18
CA GLU A 165 10.17 -2.10 -11.00
C GLU A 165 8.76 -2.56 -10.58
N LEU A 166 8.58 -3.84 -10.25
CA LEU A 166 7.31 -4.36 -9.72
C LEU A 166 7.00 -3.81 -8.32
N LEU A 167 8.01 -3.72 -7.44
CA LEU A 167 7.84 -3.09 -6.12
C LEU A 167 7.39 -1.63 -6.27
N ALA A 168 8.03 -0.87 -7.17
CA ALA A 168 7.67 0.52 -7.45
C ALA A 168 6.25 0.64 -8.03
N LEU A 169 5.89 -0.19 -9.01
CA LEU A 169 4.54 -0.25 -9.57
C LEU A 169 3.49 -0.47 -8.47
N ALA A 170 3.68 -1.48 -7.63
CA ALA A 170 2.76 -1.80 -6.54
C ALA A 170 2.61 -0.64 -5.54
N ALA A 171 3.72 -0.01 -5.16
CA ALA A 171 3.71 1.12 -4.23
C ALA A 171 2.97 2.32 -4.82
N VAL A 172 3.23 2.67 -6.09
CA VAL A 172 2.55 3.77 -6.77
C VAL A 172 1.05 3.49 -6.88
N THR A 173 0.66 2.29 -7.31
CA THR A 173 -0.75 1.92 -7.43
C THR A 173 -1.48 2.05 -6.10
N VAL A 174 -0.93 1.48 -5.02
CA VAL A 174 -1.56 1.56 -3.69
C VAL A 174 -1.58 2.99 -3.15
N ASN A 175 -0.52 3.77 -3.40
CA ASN A 175 -0.49 5.17 -2.95
C ASN A 175 -1.52 6.04 -3.66
N VAL A 176 -1.64 5.93 -4.99
CA VAL A 176 -2.67 6.64 -5.76
C VAL A 176 -4.05 6.28 -5.23
N TRP A 177 -4.32 5.01 -5.00
CA TRP A 177 -5.59 4.59 -4.43
C TRP A 177 -5.83 5.13 -3.02
N ALA A 178 -4.83 5.09 -2.14
CA ALA A 178 -4.97 5.62 -0.79
C ALA A 178 -5.28 7.12 -0.76
N VAL A 179 -4.92 7.87 -1.81
CA VAL A 179 -5.12 9.32 -1.91
C VAL A 179 -6.36 9.69 -2.72
N GLU A 180 -6.64 8.96 -3.80
CA GLU A 180 -7.59 9.37 -4.85
C GLU A 180 -8.76 8.38 -5.04
N ALA A 181 -8.80 7.25 -4.34
CA ALA A 181 -9.81 6.23 -4.64
C ALA A 181 -11.23 6.68 -4.27
N ASP A 182 -12.08 6.72 -5.29
CA ASP A 182 -13.53 6.77 -5.15
C ASP A 182 -14.09 5.39 -4.69
N PRO A 183 -15.36 5.33 -4.25
CA PRO A 183 -15.97 4.09 -3.77
C PRO A 183 -15.92 2.93 -4.77
N ASP A 184 -16.04 3.17 -6.08
CA ASP A 184 -16.00 2.12 -7.09
C ASP A 184 -14.58 1.56 -7.23
N THR A 185 -13.57 2.42 -7.21
CA THR A 185 -12.15 2.02 -7.19
C THR A 185 -11.80 1.22 -5.93
N GLN A 186 -12.38 1.55 -4.78
CA GLN A 186 -12.22 0.79 -3.53
C GLN A 186 -12.83 -0.60 -3.65
N ILE A 187 -14.06 -0.73 -4.17
CA ILE A 187 -14.73 -2.03 -4.40
C ILE A 187 -13.92 -2.92 -5.33
N VAL A 188 -13.43 -2.37 -6.45
CA VAL A 188 -12.55 -3.11 -7.36
C VAL A 188 -11.29 -3.58 -6.63
N GLY A 189 -10.75 -2.74 -5.76
CA GLY A 189 -9.64 -3.08 -4.88
C GLY A 189 -9.91 -4.24 -3.95
N ASP A 190 -11.04 -4.21 -3.26
CA ASP A 190 -11.42 -5.25 -2.30
C ASP A 190 -11.58 -6.60 -3.00
N ILE A 191 -12.19 -6.62 -4.19
CA ILE A 191 -12.29 -7.81 -5.05
C ILE A 191 -10.90 -8.35 -5.45
N LEU A 192 -9.92 -7.47 -5.65
CA LEU A 192 -8.55 -7.84 -6.04
C LEU A 192 -7.66 -8.22 -4.84
N ILE A 193 -7.96 -7.71 -3.65
CA ILE A 193 -7.26 -7.99 -2.39
C ILE A 193 -7.72 -9.33 -1.81
N ASP A 194 -9.04 -9.56 -1.78
CA ASP A 194 -9.64 -10.74 -1.18
C ASP A 194 -10.17 -11.69 -2.26
N GLN A 195 -9.43 -12.78 -2.50
CA GLN A 195 -9.90 -13.86 -3.36
C GLN A 195 -11.00 -14.71 -2.68
N ARG A 196 -11.45 -14.34 -1.47
CA ARG A 196 -12.50 -15.03 -0.74
C ARG A 196 -13.80 -14.25 -0.90
N ALA A 197 -14.76 -14.86 -1.59
CA ALA A 197 -16.08 -14.30 -1.87
C ALA A 197 -16.96 -14.03 -0.63
N ASP A 198 -16.54 -14.46 0.57
CA ASP A 198 -17.39 -14.54 1.76
C ASP A 198 -17.08 -13.51 2.87
N LEU A 199 -16.14 -12.58 2.64
CA LEU A 199 -15.79 -11.57 3.64
C LEU A 199 -16.17 -10.18 3.16
N GLU A 200 -16.76 -9.38 4.05
CA GLU A 200 -16.92 -7.94 3.82
C GLU A 200 -15.55 -7.34 3.47
N ALA A 201 -15.53 -6.59 2.36
CA ALA A 201 -14.42 -5.74 1.94
C ALA A 201 -13.66 -5.12 3.14
N MET A 202 -12.47 -5.64 3.44
CA MET A 202 -11.66 -5.16 4.55
C MET A 202 -11.01 -3.83 4.19
N GLN A 203 -11.35 -2.78 4.94
CA GLN A 203 -10.68 -1.48 4.80
C GLN A 203 -9.17 -1.63 5.04
N ALA A 204 -8.38 -1.36 4.00
CA ALA A 204 -6.93 -1.31 4.07
C ALA A 204 -6.47 0.10 4.45
N TYR A 205 -5.55 0.20 5.41
CA TYR A 205 -4.99 1.48 5.86
C TYR A 205 -3.49 1.54 5.61
N VAL A 206 -3.05 2.65 5.02
CA VAL A 206 -1.63 2.99 4.89
C VAL A 206 -1.19 3.70 6.16
N THR A 207 -0.10 3.22 6.76
CA THR A 207 0.51 3.78 7.96
C THR A 207 1.78 4.53 7.56
N PRO A 208 1.76 5.87 7.49
CA PRO A 208 2.95 6.65 7.20
C PRO A 208 4.06 6.34 8.20
N ARG A 209 5.27 6.09 7.70
CA ARG A 209 6.42 5.88 8.56
C ARG A 209 6.97 7.22 9.06
N HIS A 210 7.41 7.24 10.33
CA HIS A 210 8.05 8.38 10.98
C HIS A 210 9.46 8.07 11.50
N THR A 211 10.09 7.03 10.96
CA THR A 211 11.45 6.59 11.27
C THR A 211 12.19 6.33 9.96
N PRO A 212 13.53 6.42 9.90
CA PRO A 212 14.28 6.14 8.69
C PRO A 212 13.95 4.76 8.13
N PRO A 213 13.78 4.61 6.80
CA PRO A 213 13.44 3.34 6.19
C PRO A 213 14.51 2.28 6.49
N THR A 214 14.08 1.03 6.68
CA THR A 214 15.01 -0.09 6.86
C THR A 214 15.70 -0.40 5.53
N ARG A 215 17.03 -0.58 5.54
CA ARG A 215 17.82 -0.94 4.35
C ARG A 215 17.60 -2.38 3.84
N HIS A 216 16.69 -3.15 4.44
CA HIS A 216 16.46 -4.54 4.04
C HIS A 216 15.71 -4.64 2.72
N SER A 217 16.07 -5.61 1.89
CA SER A 217 15.40 -5.88 0.62
C SER A 217 13.93 -6.26 0.85
N THR A 218 12.99 -5.45 0.38
CA THR A 218 11.58 -5.82 0.40
C THR A 218 11.34 -7.02 -0.52
N ARG A 219 10.46 -7.93 -0.11
CA ARG A 219 10.05 -9.09 -0.91
C ARG A 219 8.72 -8.79 -1.58
N VAL A 220 8.59 -9.22 -2.84
CA VAL A 220 7.31 -9.29 -3.52
C VAL A 220 6.45 -10.34 -2.81
N THR A 221 5.19 -10.00 -2.52
CA THR A 221 4.22 -10.89 -1.87
C THR A 221 3.23 -11.45 -2.89
N SER A 222 2.14 -12.06 -2.43
CA SER A 222 1.16 -12.77 -3.25
C SER A 222 0.42 -11.89 -4.26
N SER A 223 0.31 -10.58 -4.02
CA SER A 223 -0.39 -9.65 -4.92
C SER A 223 0.30 -8.29 -5.01
N ALA A 224 -0.05 -7.53 -6.05
CA ALA A 224 0.38 -6.13 -6.19
C ALA A 224 -0.03 -5.31 -4.96
N TRP A 225 -1.24 -5.55 -4.46
CA TRP A 225 -1.81 -4.86 -3.30
C TRP A 225 -1.06 -5.10 -2.01
N THR A 226 -0.93 -6.37 -1.61
CA THR A 226 -0.21 -6.72 -0.37
C THR A 226 1.25 -6.27 -0.45
N THR A 227 1.84 -6.29 -1.66
CA THR A 227 3.20 -5.80 -1.89
C THR A 227 3.25 -4.29 -1.71
N GLY A 228 2.32 -3.56 -2.34
CA GLY A 228 2.27 -2.11 -2.35
C GLY A 228 2.01 -1.54 -0.96
N LEU A 229 1.00 -2.06 -0.24
CA LEU A 229 0.69 -1.69 1.14
C LEU A 229 1.93 -1.80 2.03
N LYS A 230 2.62 -2.94 1.96
CA LYS A 230 3.83 -3.18 2.73
C LYS A 230 4.95 -2.20 2.37
N ILE A 231 5.13 -1.86 1.09
CA ILE A 231 6.13 -0.89 0.68
C ILE A 231 5.76 0.51 1.17
N CYS A 232 4.50 0.94 0.99
CA CYS A 232 4.02 2.23 1.47
C CYS A 232 4.20 2.35 2.99
N ASN A 233 3.95 1.28 3.75
CA ASN A 233 4.10 1.32 5.20
C ASN A 233 5.57 1.19 5.65
N THR A 234 6.43 0.52 4.88
CA THR A 234 7.85 0.34 5.22
C THR A 234 8.72 1.51 4.75
N HIS A 235 8.42 2.10 3.60
CA HIS A 235 9.26 3.08 2.90
C HIS A 235 8.52 4.39 2.59
N GLY A 236 7.19 4.37 2.59
CA GLY A 236 6.39 5.59 2.45
C GLY A 236 6.24 6.33 3.79
N GLY A 237 5.74 7.56 3.70
CA GLY A 237 5.64 8.49 4.81
C GLY A 237 6.59 9.68 4.68
N VAL A 238 6.63 10.50 5.72
CA VAL A 238 7.45 11.71 5.74
C VAL A 238 8.89 11.36 6.08
N THR A 239 9.85 12.01 5.42
CA THR A 239 11.25 11.96 5.85
C THR A 239 11.31 12.51 7.28
N PRO A 240 11.68 11.69 8.28
CA PRO A 240 11.67 12.15 9.66
C PRO A 240 12.70 13.27 9.85
N SER A 241 12.37 14.22 10.73
CA SER A 241 13.36 15.20 11.20
C SER A 241 14.64 14.48 11.65
N ALA A 242 15.80 15.01 11.24
CA ALA A 242 17.10 14.47 11.64
C ALA A 242 17.26 14.43 13.18
N HIS A 243 16.53 15.28 13.89
CA HIS A 243 16.55 15.37 15.36
C HIS A 243 15.44 14.58 16.05
N LYS A 244 14.60 13.83 15.33
CA LYS A 244 13.42 13.15 15.91
C LYS A 244 13.78 12.20 17.06
N ALA A 245 14.82 11.39 16.90
CA ALA A 245 15.30 10.51 17.96
C ALA A 245 15.73 11.30 19.22
N ALA A 246 16.43 12.42 19.05
CA ALA A 246 16.85 13.28 20.16
C ALA A 246 15.66 13.98 20.84
N MET A 247 14.65 14.41 20.07
CA MET A 247 13.42 15.00 20.62
C MET A 247 12.65 13.98 21.48
N VAL A 248 12.58 12.72 21.02
CA VAL A 248 11.96 11.61 21.77
C VAL A 248 12.69 11.36 23.10
N VAL A 249 14.02 11.28 23.06
CA VAL A 249 14.85 11.11 24.27
C VAL A 249 14.67 12.29 25.23
N ALA A 250 14.75 13.52 24.72
CA ALA A 250 14.59 14.72 25.52
C ALA A 250 13.21 14.77 26.19
N LEU A 251 12.15 14.40 25.47
CA LEU A 251 10.80 14.31 26.02
C LEU A 251 10.71 13.24 27.11
N PHE A 252 11.34 12.09 26.95
CA PHE A 252 11.38 11.08 28.01
C PHE A 252 12.14 11.58 29.25
N CYS A 253 13.26 12.30 29.07
CA CYS A 253 14.06 12.83 30.17
C CYS A 253 13.27 13.78 31.09
N THR A 254 12.18 14.40 30.63
CA THR A 254 11.34 15.25 31.51
C THR A 254 10.71 14.44 32.64
N THR A 255 10.55 13.12 32.47
CA THR A 255 10.03 12.24 33.52
C THR A 255 10.99 12.09 34.71
N HIS A 256 12.30 12.34 34.51
CA HIS A 256 13.26 12.37 35.61
C HIS A 256 13.14 13.64 36.46
N PHE A 257 12.79 14.77 35.83
CA PHE A 257 12.73 16.08 36.51
C PHE A 257 11.33 16.43 37.03
N ARG A 258 10.28 15.98 36.34
CA ARG A 258 8.88 16.34 36.64
C ARG A 258 8.08 15.18 37.22
N GLY A 259 8.74 14.06 37.52
CA GLY A 259 8.15 12.85 38.04
C GLY A 259 7.81 11.82 36.96
N SER A 260 7.66 10.56 37.38
CA SER A 260 7.33 9.45 36.48
C SER A 260 5.91 9.55 35.94
N ILE A 261 5.68 8.96 34.76
CA ILE A 261 4.32 8.72 34.25
C ILE A 261 3.67 7.67 35.17
N VAL A 262 2.70 8.10 35.97
CA VAL A 262 1.99 7.21 36.90
C VAL A 262 0.90 6.47 36.15
N THR A 263 0.96 5.14 36.18
CA THR A 263 -0.01 4.24 35.56
C THR A 263 -0.79 3.46 36.63
N LYS A 264 -2.11 3.35 36.45
CA LYS A 264 -2.97 2.53 37.31
C LYS A 264 -3.95 1.73 36.46
N TRP A 265 -4.02 0.43 36.70
CA TRP A 265 -4.96 -0.47 36.04
C TRP A 265 -6.24 -0.64 36.85
N TYR A 266 -7.39 -0.50 36.18
CA TYR A 266 -8.72 -0.81 36.69
C TYR A 266 -9.39 -1.77 35.71
N GLY A 267 -9.22 -3.07 35.94
CA GLY A 267 -9.66 -4.12 35.02
C GLY A 267 -8.99 -3.96 33.64
N ARG A 268 -9.77 -3.57 32.62
CA ARG A 268 -9.28 -3.35 31.24
C ARG A 268 -8.87 -1.91 30.95
N ARG A 269 -8.98 -1.00 31.93
CA ARG A 269 -8.72 0.43 31.76
C ARG A 269 -7.41 0.81 32.43
N LEU A 270 -6.50 1.38 31.66
CA LEU A 270 -5.27 2.00 32.12
C LEU A 270 -5.52 3.51 32.28
N VAL A 271 -5.35 4.01 33.50
CA VAL A 271 -5.37 5.45 33.78
C VAL A 271 -3.93 5.92 33.85
N LEU A 272 -3.59 6.96 33.08
CA LEU A 272 -2.26 7.54 33.02
C LEU A 272 -2.30 9.02 33.34
N ASN A 273 -1.36 9.46 34.16
CA ASN A 273 -1.05 10.87 34.31
C ASN A 273 0.10 11.26 33.37
N THR A 274 -0.18 12.14 32.39
CA THR A 274 0.77 12.57 31.37
C THR A 274 1.40 13.93 31.65
N GLU A 275 1.15 14.55 32.82
CA GLU A 275 1.67 15.87 33.19
C GLU A 275 3.21 15.97 33.11
N ALA A 276 3.92 14.88 33.42
CA ALA A 276 5.37 14.82 33.31
C ALA A 276 5.90 15.11 31.89
N LEU A 277 5.11 14.83 30.86
CA LEU A 277 5.45 15.04 29.46
C LEU A 277 4.94 16.38 28.91
N LYS A 278 4.06 17.07 29.62
CA LYS A 278 3.49 18.35 29.17
C LYS A 278 4.39 19.50 29.55
N GLY A 279 4.70 20.40 28.63
CA GLY A 279 5.46 21.60 28.96
C GLY A 279 6.06 22.29 27.74
N PRO A 280 7.01 23.21 27.96
CA PRO A 280 7.71 23.89 26.87
C PRO A 280 8.35 22.91 25.87
N LEU A 281 8.98 21.84 26.37
CA LEU A 281 9.68 20.87 25.52
C LEU A 281 8.73 20.12 24.58
N SER A 282 7.61 19.60 25.07
CA SER A 282 6.63 18.93 24.20
C SER A 282 5.95 19.89 23.24
N ARG A 283 5.71 21.15 23.63
CA ARG A 283 5.23 22.20 22.71
C ARG A 283 6.24 22.51 21.60
N SER A 284 7.52 22.64 21.94
CA SER A 284 8.59 22.86 20.94
C SER A 284 8.74 21.67 20.01
N TYR A 285 8.62 20.44 20.51
CA TYR A 285 8.61 19.24 19.68
C TYR A 285 7.40 19.26 18.72
N VAL A 286 6.18 19.47 19.22
CA VAL A 286 4.98 19.58 18.37
C VAL A 286 5.13 20.67 17.30
N ALA A 287 5.65 21.84 17.67
CA ALA A 287 5.89 22.94 16.74
C ALA A 287 6.93 22.58 15.66
N ALA A 288 8.02 21.90 16.02
CA ALA A 288 9.04 21.48 15.07
C ALA A 288 8.51 20.46 14.05
N GLU A 289 7.72 19.47 14.50
CA GLU A 289 7.06 18.53 13.58
C GLU A 289 6.02 19.24 12.71
N SER A 290 5.25 20.17 13.29
CA SER A 290 4.24 20.94 12.54
C SER A 290 4.85 21.83 11.47
N ALA A 291 6.03 22.41 11.72
CA ALA A 291 6.75 23.22 10.73
C ALA A 291 7.25 22.39 9.54
N LEU A 292 7.57 21.11 9.77
CA LEU A 292 8.09 20.21 8.73
C LEU A 292 6.99 19.43 8.00
N HIS A 293 5.90 19.12 8.67
CA HIS A 293 4.90 18.15 8.19
C HIS A 293 3.47 18.71 8.15
N GLY A 294 3.25 19.94 8.60
CA GLY A 294 1.93 20.55 8.70
C GLY A 294 1.13 20.07 9.91
N THR A 295 -0.18 20.25 9.84
CA THR A 295 -1.08 19.92 10.97
C THR A 295 -1.16 18.42 11.20
N PHE A 296 -0.91 18.00 12.44
CA PHE A 296 -1.08 16.61 12.85
C PHE A 296 -2.55 16.31 13.16
N CYS A 297 -3.08 15.25 12.55
CA CYS A 297 -4.44 14.78 12.79
C CYS A 297 -4.40 13.56 13.74
N PRO A 298 -4.74 13.63 15.02
CA PRO A 298 -4.69 12.46 15.92
C PRO A 298 -5.68 11.34 15.53
N GLU A 299 -6.69 11.65 14.71
CA GLU A 299 -7.78 10.78 14.31
C GLU A 299 -7.32 9.58 13.47
N TRP A 300 -6.15 9.65 12.81
CA TRP A 300 -5.63 8.54 12.00
C TRP A 300 -4.87 7.48 12.81
N LEU A 301 -4.36 7.82 14.00
CA LEU A 301 -3.54 6.92 14.81
C LEU A 301 -4.19 5.56 15.14
N PRO A 302 -5.52 5.48 15.41
CA PRO A 302 -6.20 4.20 15.61
C PRO A 302 -6.10 3.26 14.38
N TYR A 303 -5.87 3.79 13.19
CA TYR A 303 -5.79 3.03 11.95
C TYR A 303 -4.36 2.61 11.57
N MET A 304 -3.37 2.84 12.44
CA MET A 304 -2.01 2.35 12.21
C MET A 304 -1.92 0.82 12.23
N ALA A 305 -1.23 0.25 11.25
CA ALA A 305 -0.92 -1.17 11.14
C ALA A 305 0.23 -1.57 12.08
N LEU A 306 -0.10 -2.35 13.11
CA LEU A 306 0.85 -2.72 14.18
C LEU A 306 2.04 -3.55 13.66
N ALA A 307 1.82 -4.38 12.65
CA ALA A 307 2.84 -5.27 12.13
C ALA A 307 4.02 -4.53 11.46
N GLU A 308 3.74 -3.34 10.94
CA GLU A 308 4.67 -2.56 10.11
C GLU A 308 5.14 -1.29 10.82
N LEU A 309 4.52 -0.96 11.95
CA LEU A 309 4.84 0.20 12.77
C LEU A 309 6.24 0.11 13.40
N THR A 310 7.02 1.18 13.19
CA THR A 310 8.32 1.40 13.82
C THR A 310 8.35 2.75 14.53
N LEU A 311 8.75 2.74 15.80
CA LEU A 311 8.75 3.90 16.69
C LEU A 311 10.11 4.05 17.36
N TYR A 312 10.42 5.24 17.88
CA TYR A 312 11.58 5.44 18.74
C TYR A 312 11.26 5.08 20.20
N ALA A 313 12.19 4.38 20.86
CA ALA A 313 12.16 4.14 22.30
C ALA A 313 12.58 5.40 23.08
N GLU A 314 12.44 5.32 24.40
CA GLU A 314 12.97 6.28 25.37
C GLU A 314 14.46 6.57 25.22
N THR A 315 15.23 5.61 24.67
CA THR A 315 16.66 5.72 24.40
C THR A 315 16.99 6.30 23.02
N GLY A 316 15.98 6.59 22.19
CA GLY A 316 16.14 7.00 20.79
C GLY A 316 16.42 5.83 19.84
N ALA A 317 16.48 4.59 20.34
CA ALA A 317 16.61 3.40 19.51
C ALA A 317 15.31 3.08 18.76
N ILE A 318 15.41 2.51 17.56
CA ILE A 318 14.22 2.11 16.79
C ILE A 318 13.65 0.80 17.32
N VAL A 319 12.36 0.79 17.61
CA VAL A 319 11.57 -0.37 18.03
C VAL A 319 10.65 -0.81 16.91
N HIS A 320 10.76 -2.08 16.53
CA HIS A 320 9.79 -2.74 15.66
C HIS A 320 8.64 -3.30 16.51
N VAL A 321 7.44 -2.73 16.36
CA VAL A 321 6.25 -3.12 17.15
C VAL A 321 5.96 -4.61 16.97
N SER A 322 6.03 -5.13 15.74
CA SER A 322 5.86 -6.56 15.45
C SER A 322 6.82 -7.49 16.18
N LYS A 323 8.03 -7.04 16.54
CA LYS A 323 9.02 -7.87 17.26
C LYS A 323 8.87 -7.75 18.77
N LYS A 324 8.67 -6.52 19.27
CA LYS A 324 8.63 -6.20 20.70
C LYS A 324 7.26 -6.46 21.33
N LEU A 325 6.19 -6.23 20.57
CA LEU A 325 4.78 -6.28 21.00
C LEU A 325 4.02 -7.41 20.28
N ARG A 326 4.68 -8.57 20.14
CA ARG A 326 4.17 -9.75 19.40
C ARG A 326 2.79 -10.21 19.85
N THR A 327 2.45 -10.06 21.14
CA THR A 327 1.16 -10.50 21.66
C THR A 327 0.05 -9.56 21.18
N LEU A 328 0.27 -8.25 21.20
CA LEU A 328 -0.69 -7.28 20.68
C LEU A 328 -0.93 -7.46 19.17
N CYS A 329 0.14 -7.64 18.38
CA CYS A 329 0.01 -7.84 16.93
C CYS A 329 -0.75 -9.12 16.55
N ARG A 330 -0.84 -10.11 17.45
CA ARG A 330 -1.63 -11.33 17.23
C ARG A 330 -3.11 -11.13 17.53
N VAL A 331 -3.45 -10.13 18.35
CA VAL A 331 -4.84 -9.90 18.75
C VAL A 331 -5.58 -9.06 17.72
N GLY A 332 -4.91 -8.06 17.14
CA GLY A 332 -5.50 -7.24 16.09
C GLY A 332 -4.45 -6.68 15.13
N PRO A 333 -4.80 -6.44 13.86
CA PRO A 333 -3.90 -5.83 12.88
C PRO A 333 -3.69 -4.33 13.12
N LEU A 334 -4.69 -3.62 13.64
CA LEU A 334 -4.67 -2.16 13.82
C LEU A 334 -4.67 -1.75 15.29
N VAL A 335 -4.28 -0.50 15.56
CA VAL A 335 -4.31 0.06 16.91
C VAL A 335 -5.73 0.07 17.49
N LYS A 336 -6.75 0.41 16.68
CA LYS A 336 -8.17 0.44 17.08
C LYS A 336 -8.72 -0.94 17.48
N ASP A 337 -8.06 -2.01 17.08
CA ASP A 337 -8.48 -3.38 17.40
C ASP A 337 -7.95 -3.82 18.78
N ILE A 338 -6.87 -3.18 19.25
CA ILE A 338 -6.22 -3.52 20.53
C ILE A 338 -6.59 -2.56 21.66
N MET A 339 -6.78 -1.28 21.37
CA MET A 339 -7.05 -0.28 22.39
C MET A 339 -7.76 0.96 21.86
N HIS A 340 -8.46 1.64 22.77
CA HIS A 340 -9.09 2.94 22.56
C HIS A 340 -8.65 3.88 23.69
N TRP A 341 -8.46 5.18 23.45
CA TRP A 341 -8.13 6.15 24.50
C TRP A 341 -9.14 7.28 24.60
N LYS A 342 -9.18 7.96 25.74
CA LYS A 342 -9.92 9.19 25.98
C LYS A 342 -9.08 10.12 26.85
N TRP A 343 -9.19 11.41 26.64
CA TRP A 343 -8.57 12.41 27.50
C TRP A 343 -9.45 12.69 28.72
N LEU A 344 -8.79 12.87 29.86
CA LEU A 344 -9.44 13.29 31.09
C LEU A 344 -9.36 14.80 31.26
N ALA A 345 -10.37 15.38 31.89
CA ALA A 345 -10.41 16.82 32.20
C ALA A 345 -9.23 17.28 33.07
N ASN A 346 -8.69 16.38 33.91
CA ASN A 346 -7.52 16.64 34.75
C ASN A 346 -6.18 16.51 34.00
N GLY A 347 -6.20 16.40 32.67
CA GLY A 347 -5.00 16.30 31.86
C GLY A 347 -4.44 14.88 31.71
N GLY A 348 -5.02 13.87 32.35
CA GLY A 348 -4.65 12.47 32.15
C GLY A 348 -5.26 11.83 30.90
N MET A 349 -4.98 10.54 30.71
CA MET A 349 -5.61 9.71 29.68
C MET A 349 -6.15 8.41 30.28
N ILE A 350 -7.28 7.94 29.75
CA ILE A 350 -7.78 6.59 29.99
C ILE A 350 -7.64 5.79 28.71
N VAL A 351 -6.97 4.64 28.79
CA VAL A 351 -6.84 3.69 27.69
C VAL A 351 -7.57 2.41 28.02
N THR A 352 -8.47 1.98 27.15
CA THR A 352 -9.28 0.77 27.30
C THR A 352 -8.75 -0.30 26.37
N VAL A 353 -8.40 -1.46 26.93
CA VAL A 353 -7.99 -2.66 26.20
C VAL A 353 -9.24 -3.36 25.66
N LEU A 354 -9.30 -3.52 24.34
CA LEU A 354 -10.43 -4.12 23.61
C LEU A 354 -10.41 -5.65 23.47
N PRO A 355 -9.25 -6.35 23.49
CA PRO A 355 -9.19 -7.81 23.47
C PRO A 355 -10.17 -8.50 24.43
N THR A 356 -10.87 -9.53 23.94
CA THR A 356 -11.84 -10.30 24.74
C THR A 356 -11.18 -11.05 25.90
N LYS A 357 -10.00 -11.63 25.66
CA LYS A 357 -9.15 -12.27 26.67
C LYS A 357 -8.00 -11.35 27.05
N VAL A 358 -8.05 -10.78 28.25
CA VAL A 358 -7.02 -9.87 28.77
C VAL A 358 -6.07 -10.64 29.67
N THR A 359 -4.80 -10.71 29.27
CA THR A 359 -3.71 -11.34 30.04
C THR A 359 -2.77 -10.29 30.59
N LYS A 360 -2.01 -10.61 31.66
CA LYS A 360 -0.97 -9.72 32.20
C LYS A 360 0.03 -9.25 31.14
N THR A 361 0.34 -10.11 30.17
CA THR A 361 1.23 -9.79 29.04
C THR A 361 0.63 -8.72 28.11
N ILE A 362 -0.67 -8.81 27.81
CA ILE A 362 -1.38 -7.80 27.02
C ILE A 362 -1.34 -6.45 27.74
N LEU A 363 -1.68 -6.42 29.03
CA LEU A 363 -1.65 -5.20 29.84
C LEU A 363 -0.27 -4.53 29.80
N ARG A 364 0.80 -5.29 30.09
CA ARG A 364 2.18 -4.77 30.05
C ARG A 364 2.59 -4.28 28.66
N GLN A 365 2.23 -5.01 27.60
CA GLN A 365 2.53 -4.58 26.23
C GLN A 365 1.75 -3.34 25.83
N THR A 366 0.48 -3.20 26.25
CA THR A 366 -0.33 -2.00 26.01
C THR A 366 0.26 -0.79 26.72
N GLU A 367 0.67 -0.93 27.97
CA GLU A 367 1.30 0.15 28.73
C GLU A 367 2.59 0.64 28.07
N HIS A 368 3.47 -0.29 27.67
CA HIS A 368 4.68 0.06 26.93
C HIS A 368 4.37 0.66 25.55
N PHE A 369 3.38 0.13 24.83
CA PHE A 369 2.99 0.65 23.52
C PHE A 369 2.47 2.09 23.61
N LEU A 370 1.65 2.39 24.61
CA LEU A 370 1.14 3.73 24.83
C LEU A 370 2.24 4.72 25.19
N LEU A 371 3.22 4.30 26.01
CA LEU A 371 4.41 5.13 26.26
C LEU A 371 5.14 5.46 24.96
N LEU A 372 5.37 4.48 24.09
CA LEU A 372 5.98 4.70 22.78
C LEU A 372 5.15 5.68 21.94
N LEU A 373 3.82 5.55 21.91
CA LEU A 373 2.95 6.48 21.19
C LEU A 373 3.05 7.91 21.73
N LEU A 374 3.01 8.11 23.04
CA LEU A 374 3.11 9.44 23.65
C LEU A 374 4.46 10.11 23.39
N LEU A 375 5.53 9.33 23.36
CA LEU A 375 6.87 9.86 23.09
C LEU A 375 7.07 10.22 21.61
N ASN A 376 6.48 9.46 20.68
CA ASN A 376 6.64 9.69 19.23
C ASN A 376 5.60 10.67 18.67
N PHE A 377 4.45 10.78 19.32
CA PHE A 377 3.31 11.62 18.95
C PHE A 377 2.87 12.47 20.15
N PRO A 378 3.69 13.45 20.59
CA PRO A 378 3.35 14.32 21.73
C PRO A 378 2.07 15.14 21.51
N GLN A 379 1.55 15.21 20.29
CA GLN A 379 0.24 15.77 19.98
C GLN A 379 -0.89 15.08 20.78
N LEU A 380 -0.71 13.80 21.15
CA LEU A 380 -1.65 13.07 22.02
C LEU A 380 -1.71 13.64 23.46
N LEU A 381 -0.79 14.51 23.86
CA LEU A 381 -0.84 15.15 25.18
C LEU A 381 -1.91 16.24 25.28
N GLN A 382 -2.41 16.72 24.14
CA GLN A 382 -3.53 17.65 24.07
C GLN A 382 -4.83 16.88 23.81
N PRO A 383 -5.95 17.25 24.46
CA PRO A 383 -7.24 16.68 24.13
C PRO A 383 -7.56 16.84 22.64
N GLY A 384 -7.86 15.73 21.97
CA GLY A 384 -8.28 15.70 20.58
C GLY A 384 -9.74 15.27 20.43
N ASP A 385 -10.25 15.36 19.20
CA ASP A 385 -11.51 14.76 18.79
C ASP A 385 -11.28 13.35 18.22
N HIS A 386 -12.23 12.44 18.43
CA HIS A 386 -12.26 11.08 17.88
C HIS A 386 -13.29 10.92 16.77
N SER A 387 -13.86 12.02 16.25
CA SER A 387 -14.93 12.00 15.24
C SER A 387 -14.58 11.21 13.97
N GLY A 388 -13.31 10.86 13.74
CA GLY A 388 -12.88 10.09 12.58
C GLY A 388 -12.93 10.90 11.28
N GLN A 389 -13.21 12.20 11.37
CA GLN A 389 -13.17 13.11 10.24
C GLN A 389 -11.71 13.46 9.94
N ILE A 390 -11.16 12.80 8.92
CA ILE A 390 -9.85 13.13 8.38
C ILE A 390 -9.99 14.46 7.65
N ARG A 391 -9.38 15.52 8.18
CA ARG A 391 -9.34 16.84 7.54
C ARG A 391 -8.38 16.77 6.34
N TYR A 392 -8.93 16.73 5.13
CA TYR A 392 -8.17 16.94 3.89
C TYR A 392 -8.22 18.42 3.50
N THR A 393 -7.07 18.99 3.14
CA THR A 393 -6.98 20.29 2.48
C THR A 393 -6.21 20.11 1.17
N THR A 394 -6.88 20.33 0.04
CA THR A 394 -6.24 20.32 -1.28
C THR A 394 -5.55 21.66 -1.53
N THR A 395 -4.32 21.63 -2.03
CA THR A 395 -3.44 22.80 -2.24
C THR A 395 -3.75 23.61 -3.50
N THR A 396 -4.97 23.55 -4.04
CA THR A 396 -5.38 24.40 -5.16
C THR A 396 -5.72 25.81 -4.64
N PRO A 397 -5.07 26.89 -5.14
CA PRO A 397 -5.21 28.23 -4.59
C PRO A 397 -6.64 28.81 -4.65
N ASP A 398 -7.49 28.30 -5.54
CA ASP A 398 -8.83 28.85 -5.82
C ASP A 398 -10.00 28.04 -5.25
N SER A 399 -9.73 26.93 -4.56
CA SER A 399 -10.79 26.15 -3.90
C SER A 399 -10.72 26.40 -2.40
N ALA A 400 -11.76 27.03 -1.83
CA ALA A 400 -11.94 27.11 -0.39
C ALA A 400 -11.67 25.74 0.24
N SER A 401 -11.00 25.72 1.39
CA SER A 401 -10.78 24.50 2.17
C SER A 401 -12.13 23.88 2.50
N LEU A 402 -12.52 22.83 1.76
CA LEU A 402 -13.78 22.12 1.98
C LEU A 402 -13.49 21.00 2.98
N PRO A 403 -13.97 21.10 4.24
CA PRO A 403 -13.86 19.99 5.17
C PRO A 403 -14.72 18.84 4.64
N LEU A 404 -14.07 17.81 4.12
CA LEU A 404 -14.72 16.56 3.74
C LEU A 404 -14.79 15.67 4.98
N GLY A 405 -16.01 15.46 5.48
CA GLY A 405 -16.30 14.50 6.53
C GLY A 405 -16.68 13.15 5.93
N VAL A 406 -16.32 12.05 6.59
CA VAL A 406 -16.85 10.72 6.24
C VAL A 406 -18.15 10.53 7.03
N GLY A 407 -19.27 10.42 6.32
CA GLY A 407 -20.57 10.17 6.93
C GLY A 407 -20.71 8.77 7.52
N PRO A 408 -21.78 8.51 8.30
CA PRO A 408 -22.06 7.19 8.90
C PRO A 408 -22.17 6.06 7.85
N GLY A 409 -22.52 6.41 6.61
CA GLY A 409 -22.61 5.50 5.46
C GLY A 409 -21.40 5.54 4.51
N ARG A 410 -20.23 6.06 4.94
CA ARG A 410 -19.00 6.19 4.12
C ARG A 410 -19.13 7.06 2.86
N GLN A 411 -20.12 7.93 2.79
CA GLN A 411 -20.17 8.99 1.79
C GLN A 411 -19.26 10.14 2.23
N LEU A 412 -18.56 10.76 1.28
CA LEU A 412 -17.91 12.04 1.49
C LEU A 412 -19.01 13.11 1.66
N ILE A 413 -19.17 13.62 2.87
CA ILE A 413 -20.14 14.67 3.21
C ILE A 413 -19.38 16.00 3.27
N MET A 414 -19.84 17.00 2.53
CA MET A 414 -19.37 18.37 2.70
C MET A 414 -19.76 18.87 4.10
N GLY A 415 -18.77 19.21 4.92
CA GLY A 415 -19.02 19.91 6.18
C GLY A 415 -19.49 21.33 5.92
N SER A 416 -20.73 21.65 6.30
CA SER A 416 -21.26 23.00 6.18
C SER A 416 -20.61 23.92 7.22
N THR A 417 -19.82 24.90 6.78
CA THR A 417 -19.50 26.08 7.59
C THR A 417 -20.68 27.04 7.53
N VAL A 418 -21.63 26.92 8.45
CA VAL A 418 -22.54 28.03 8.76
C VAL A 418 -22.25 28.46 10.20
N PRO A 419 -21.78 29.71 10.43
CA PRO A 419 -21.71 30.24 11.78
C PRO A 419 -23.15 30.35 12.30
N VAL A 420 -23.42 29.73 13.45
CA VAL A 420 -24.67 29.94 14.19
C VAL A 420 -24.71 31.41 14.57
N ALA A 421 -25.48 32.19 13.81
CA ALA A 421 -25.86 33.52 14.21
C ALA A 421 -26.67 33.40 15.51
N ALA A 422 -26.17 34.03 16.56
CA ALA A 422 -26.93 34.26 17.77
C ALA A 422 -28.18 35.08 17.39
N PHE A 423 -29.35 34.51 17.65
CA PHE A 423 -30.57 35.27 17.78
C PHE A 423 -31.08 35.09 19.20
N SER A 424 -31.05 36.20 19.93
CA SER A 424 -31.91 36.52 21.06
C SER A 424 -33.39 36.40 20.71
#